data_AF-A0A3D0JKJ2-F1
#
_entry.id   AF-A0A3D0JKJ2-F1
#
_cell.length_a   1.000
_cell.length_b   1.000
_cell.length_c   1.000
_cell.angle_alpha   90.00
_cell.angle_beta   90.00
_cell.angle_gamma   90.00
#
_symmetry.space_group_name_H-M   'P 1'
#
loop_
_entity.id
_entity.type
_entity.pdbx_description
1 polymer ?
#
loop_
_entity_poly.entity_id
_entity_poly.type
_entity_poly.pdbx_seq_one_letter_code
_entity_poly.pdbx_strand_id
1 'polypeptide(L)'
;KNYLADVETRLGSLSQRLSASVGQARFNTDLAGDPAANQSTMDVSERIVKTPWMEIDDVFFEARGSAWALLHILRAIEADFGSVLENKNARVSLKQVIRELEATQQTVWSPMILNGSGFGIFANHSLVMASYISRAHAAISDLRALLVQG
;
A
#
# COMPACT_ATOMS: atom_id res chain seq x y z
N LYS A 1 -2.74 23.84 0.47
CA LYS A 1 -2.24 22.47 0.79
C LYS A 1 -3.19 21.48 0.12
N ASN A 2 -2.68 20.51 -0.64
CA ASN A 2 -3.50 19.57 -1.43
C ASN A 2 -3.71 18.27 -0.63
N TYR A 3 -4.86 18.13 0.03
CA TYR A 3 -5.17 16.99 0.90
C TYR A 3 -5.04 15.63 0.19
N LEU A 4 -5.51 15.52 -1.06
CA LEU A 4 -5.44 14.25 -1.81
C LEU A 4 -4.00 13.85 -2.16
N ALA A 5 -3.11 14.82 -2.39
CA ALA A 5 -1.70 14.54 -2.61
C ALA A 5 -1.00 13.99 -1.35
N ASP A 6 -1.39 14.50 -0.16
CA ASP A 6 -0.88 13.99 1.11
C ASP A 6 -1.37 12.55 1.36
N VAL A 7 -2.66 12.27 1.05
CA VAL A 7 -3.25 10.93 1.14
C VAL A 7 -2.55 9.95 0.21
N GLU A 8 -2.31 10.34 -1.05
CA GLU A 8 -1.59 9.54 -2.04
C GLU A 8 -0.20 9.13 -1.51
N THR A 9 0.59 10.12 -1.08
CA THR A 9 1.94 9.90 -0.54
C THR A 9 1.93 8.92 0.64
N ARG A 10 0.95 9.05 1.55
CA ARG A 10 0.81 8.16 2.72
C ARG A 10 0.42 6.74 2.32
N LEU A 11 -0.54 6.57 1.40
CA LEU A 11 -0.94 5.24 0.92
C LEU A 11 0.23 4.54 0.20
N GLY A 12 0.99 5.27 -0.61
CA GLY A 12 2.21 4.75 -1.24
C GLY A 12 3.22 4.25 -0.21
N SER A 13 3.48 5.05 0.83
CA SER A 13 4.39 4.67 1.93
C SER A 13 3.90 3.42 2.67
N LEU A 14 2.62 3.33 3.03
CA LEU A 14 2.04 2.17 3.71
C LEU A 14 2.13 0.90 2.83
N SER A 15 1.80 1.00 1.54
CA SER A 15 1.93 -0.13 0.61
C SER A 15 3.37 -0.61 0.51
N GLN A 16 4.34 0.31 0.45
CA GLN A 16 5.75 -0.05 0.34
C GLN A 16 6.27 -0.71 1.62
N ARG A 17 5.86 -0.22 2.79
CA ARG A 17 6.21 -0.82 4.10
C ARG A 17 5.63 -2.23 4.23
N LEU A 18 4.38 -2.45 3.85
CA LEU A 18 3.76 -3.78 3.86
C LEU A 18 4.41 -4.74 2.86
N SER A 19 4.75 -4.28 1.65
CA SER A 19 5.47 -5.10 0.68
C SER A 19 6.88 -5.46 1.16
N ALA A 20 7.56 -4.54 1.85
CA ALA A 20 8.85 -4.79 2.47
C ALA A 20 8.75 -5.78 3.64
N SER A 21 7.64 -5.77 4.40
CA SER A 21 7.49 -6.63 5.59
C SER A 21 7.35 -8.12 5.28
N VAL A 22 7.01 -8.43 4.04
CA VAL A 22 6.89 -9.80 3.51
C VAL A 22 8.27 -10.41 3.17
N GLY A 23 9.32 -9.58 3.08
CA GLY A 23 10.64 -10.02 2.62
C GLY A 23 10.61 -10.35 1.13
N GLN A 24 10.41 -9.34 0.28
CA GLN A 24 10.70 -9.49 -1.14
C GLN A 24 12.21 -9.67 -1.32
N ALA A 25 12.60 -10.67 -2.11
CA ALA A 25 13.95 -10.75 -2.65
C ALA A 25 14.26 -9.45 -3.40
N ARG A 26 15.07 -8.58 -2.79
CA ARG A 26 15.63 -7.43 -3.48
C ARG A 26 16.92 -7.91 -4.13
N PHE A 27 16.96 -7.86 -5.46
CA PHE A 27 18.23 -7.94 -6.16
C PHE A 27 19.07 -6.75 -5.73
N ASN A 28 20.32 -7.00 -5.36
CA ASN A 28 21.24 -5.94 -5.00
C ASN A 28 21.55 -5.11 -6.28
N THR A 29 20.96 -3.91 -6.38
CA THR A 29 21.19 -2.98 -7.50
C THR A 29 22.26 -1.93 -7.18
N ASP A 30 23.03 -2.09 -6.11
CA ASP A 30 24.06 -1.13 -5.69
C ASP A 30 25.14 -0.87 -6.77
N LEU A 31 25.24 -1.77 -7.76
CA LEU A 31 26.17 -1.72 -8.89
C LEU A 31 25.48 -1.54 -10.25
N ALA A 32 24.16 -1.35 -10.27
CA ALA A 32 23.40 -1.24 -11.52
C ALA A 32 23.71 0.09 -12.22
N GLY A 33 24.63 0.06 -13.19
CA GLY A 33 24.98 1.20 -14.04
C GLY A 33 26.44 1.66 -13.98
N ASP A 34 27.29 1.02 -13.16
CA ASP A 34 28.72 1.37 -13.06
C ASP A 34 29.60 0.34 -13.80
N PRO A 35 30.19 0.67 -14.96
CA PRO A 35 31.03 -0.24 -15.73
C PRO A 35 32.41 -0.51 -15.10
N ALA A 36 32.79 0.18 -14.01
CA ALA A 36 34.10 0.09 -13.38
C ALA A 36 34.10 -0.56 -11.98
N ALA A 37 32.94 -0.98 -11.48
CA ALA A 37 32.84 -1.45 -10.11
C ALA A 37 33.33 -2.89 -9.93
N ASN A 38 34.55 -3.05 -9.41
CA ASN A 38 35.12 -4.32 -8.99
C ASN A 38 34.87 -4.56 -7.49
N GLN A 39 34.01 -5.52 -7.15
CA GLN A 39 33.71 -5.87 -5.76
C GLN A 39 34.66 -6.98 -5.28
N SER A 40 35.42 -6.73 -4.22
CA SER A 40 36.48 -7.64 -3.71
C SER A 40 35.98 -8.75 -2.77
N THR A 41 34.67 -8.89 -2.57
CA THR A 41 34.06 -9.88 -1.68
C THR A 41 32.90 -10.57 -2.41
N MET A 42 32.75 -11.90 -2.27
CA MET A 42 31.56 -12.61 -2.73
C MET A 42 30.36 -12.17 -1.88
N ASP A 43 29.69 -11.09 -2.29
CA ASP A 43 28.44 -10.66 -1.65
C ASP A 43 27.27 -11.43 -2.26
N VAL A 44 26.32 -11.83 -1.42
CA VAL A 44 25.14 -12.59 -1.86
C VAL A 44 24.30 -11.66 -2.73
N SER A 45 24.13 -11.98 -4.01
CA SER A 45 23.41 -11.21 -5.03
C SER A 45 21.92 -10.96 -4.73
N GLU A 46 21.41 -11.61 -3.68
CA GLU A 46 20.04 -11.57 -3.21
C GLU A 46 20.04 -11.41 -1.68
N ARG A 47 19.77 -10.19 -1.17
CA ARG A 47 19.51 -10.00 0.27
C ARG A 47 18.01 -10.06 0.52
N ILE A 48 17.58 -11.13 1.19
CA ILE A 48 16.23 -11.23 1.75
C ILE A 48 16.19 -10.33 3.00
N VAL A 49 15.85 -9.04 2.80
CA VAL A 49 15.58 -8.13 3.92
C VAL A 49 14.16 -8.41 4.40
N LYS A 50 14.02 -9.30 5.39
CA LYS A 50 12.78 -9.47 6.15
C LYS A 50 12.79 -8.50 7.32
N THR A 51 11.70 -7.76 7.55
CA THR A 51 11.48 -7.16 8.87
C THR A 51 11.53 -8.26 9.93
N PRO A 52 12.14 -7.99 11.10
CA PRO A 52 12.06 -8.90 12.24
C PRO A 52 10.60 -9.31 12.51
N TRP A 53 10.39 -10.57 12.88
CA TRP A 53 9.05 -11.15 13.07
C TRP A 53 8.18 -10.34 14.05
N MET A 54 8.78 -9.64 15.01
CA MET A 54 8.07 -8.80 15.97
C MET A 54 7.50 -7.50 15.37
N GLU A 55 7.97 -7.04 14.21
CA GLU A 55 7.49 -5.78 13.59
C GLU A 55 6.36 -6.02 12.56
N ILE A 56 6.10 -7.28 12.19
CA ILE A 56 5.10 -7.62 11.17
C ILE A 56 3.70 -7.25 11.64
N ASP A 57 3.36 -7.61 12.88
CA ASP A 57 2.08 -7.30 13.49
C ASP A 57 1.90 -5.77 13.61
N ASP A 58 2.92 -5.06 14.12
CA ASP A 58 2.87 -3.61 14.30
C ASP A 58 2.61 -2.88 12.97
N VAL A 59 3.38 -3.20 11.93
CA VAL A 59 3.23 -2.57 10.60
C VAL A 59 1.86 -2.89 10.00
N PHE A 60 1.38 -4.13 10.15
CA PHE A 60 0.08 -4.54 9.64
C PHE A 60 -1.06 -3.78 10.34
N PHE A 61 -1.07 -3.74 11.66
CA PHE A 61 -2.15 -3.09 12.42
C PHE A 61 -2.08 -1.55 12.33
N GLU A 62 -0.89 -0.95 12.24
CA GLU A 62 -0.74 0.48 11.96
C GLU A 62 -1.32 0.83 10.57
N ALA A 63 -1.00 0.04 9.55
CA ALA A 63 -1.54 0.24 8.21
C ALA A 63 -3.06 0.06 8.18
N ARG A 64 -3.58 -0.96 8.89
CA ARG A 64 -5.01 -1.20 9.02
C ARG A 64 -5.74 -0.05 9.71
N GLY A 65 -5.20 0.46 10.81
CA GLY A 65 -5.76 1.60 11.54
C GLY A 65 -5.74 2.88 10.70
N SER A 66 -4.65 3.11 9.96
CA SER A 66 -4.53 4.23 9.03
C SER A 66 -5.57 4.15 7.91
N ALA A 67 -5.76 2.96 7.32
CA ALA A 67 -6.76 2.72 6.29
C ALA A 67 -8.19 2.90 6.83
N TRP A 68 -8.47 2.48 8.06
CA TRP A 68 -9.75 2.70 8.73
C TRP A 68 -10.06 4.19 8.90
N ALA A 69 -9.09 4.98 9.37
CA ALA A 69 -9.27 6.42 9.53
C ALA A 69 -9.55 7.09 8.18
N LEU A 70 -8.78 6.74 7.15
CA LEU A 70 -8.96 7.27 5.81
C LEU A 70 -10.31 6.89 5.21
N LEU A 71 -10.76 5.64 5.40
CA LEU A 71 -12.06 5.17 4.95
C LEU A 71 -13.20 6.08 5.44
N HIS A 72 -13.19 6.44 6.72
CA HIS A 72 -14.21 7.35 7.28
C HIS A 72 -14.13 8.74 6.70
N ILE A 73 -12.92 9.29 6.52
CA ILE A 73 -12.76 10.62 5.92
C ILE A 73 -13.25 10.63 4.47
N LEU A 74 -12.94 9.60 3.68
CA LEU A 74 -13.39 9.51 2.28
C LEU A 74 -14.90 9.33 2.16
N ARG A 75 -15.53 8.58 3.08
CA ARG A 75 -16.99 8.48 3.16
C ARG A 75 -17.64 9.83 3.50
N ALA A 76 -17.05 10.59 4.43
CA ALA A 76 -17.50 11.94 4.72
C ALA A 76 -17.37 12.87 3.50
N ILE A 77 -16.24 12.80 2.78
CA ILE A 77 -16.03 13.57 1.54
C ILE A 77 -17.06 13.17 0.47
N GLU A 78 -17.37 11.88 0.31
CA GLU A 78 -18.39 11.43 -0.64
C GLU A 78 -19.77 12.05 -0.31
N ALA A 79 -20.13 12.09 0.98
CA ALA A 79 -21.40 12.65 1.44
C ALA A 79 -21.45 14.17 1.25
N ASP A 80 -20.41 14.89 1.67
CA ASP A 80 -20.37 16.36 1.68
C ASP A 80 -20.20 16.96 0.27
N PHE A 81 -19.46 16.28 -0.62
CA PHE A 81 -19.09 16.79 -1.94
C PHE A 81 -19.68 15.99 -3.10
N GLY A 82 -20.70 15.16 -2.85
CA GLY A 82 -21.28 14.26 -3.85
C GLY A 82 -21.64 14.92 -5.18
N SER A 83 -22.28 16.10 -5.15
CA SER A 83 -22.67 16.85 -6.35
C SER A 83 -21.47 17.38 -7.14
N VAL A 84 -20.42 17.86 -6.46
CA VAL A 84 -19.17 18.31 -7.10
C VAL A 84 -18.43 17.13 -7.73
N LEU A 85 -18.40 15.99 -7.04
CA LEU A 85 -17.79 14.75 -7.52
C LEU A 85 -18.52 14.18 -8.73
N GLU A 86 -19.85 14.29 -8.78
CA GLU A 86 -20.65 13.90 -9.94
C GLU A 86 -20.37 14.79 -11.14
N ASN A 87 -20.36 16.11 -10.96
CA ASN A 87 -20.05 17.06 -12.02
C ASN A 87 -18.67 16.82 -12.66
N LYS A 88 -17.70 16.32 -11.89
CA LYS A 88 -16.34 16.01 -12.35
C LYS A 88 -16.14 14.54 -12.75
N ASN A 89 -17.21 13.73 -12.83
CA ASN A 89 -17.14 12.28 -13.05
C ASN A 89 -16.18 11.53 -12.09
N ALA A 90 -15.93 12.11 -10.92
CA ALA A 90 -14.94 11.68 -9.94
C ALA A 90 -15.52 10.73 -8.88
N ARG A 91 -16.86 10.69 -8.76
CA ARG A 91 -17.55 9.88 -7.74
C ARG A 91 -17.25 8.38 -7.86
N VAL A 92 -17.15 7.86 -9.08
CA VAL A 92 -16.85 6.44 -9.32
C VAL A 92 -15.45 6.10 -8.81
N SER A 93 -14.44 6.93 -9.11
CA SER A 93 -13.08 6.75 -8.63
C SER A 93 -13.01 6.81 -7.10
N LEU A 94 -13.71 7.74 -6.46
CA LEU A 94 -13.78 7.80 -4.99
C LEU A 94 -14.37 6.52 -4.39
N LYS A 95 -15.46 6.00 -4.96
CA LYS A 95 -16.06 4.73 -4.52
C LYS A 95 -15.11 3.55 -4.68
N GLN A 96 -14.28 3.54 -5.73
CA GLN A 96 -13.26 2.51 -5.91
C GLN A 96 -12.22 2.58 -4.80
N VAL A 97 -11.73 3.77 -4.42
CA VAL A 97 -10.83 3.92 -3.27
C VAL A 97 -11.48 3.39 -1.99
N ILE A 98 -12.72 3.80 -1.70
CA ILE A 98 -13.47 3.36 -0.52
C ILE A 98 -13.56 1.83 -0.48
N ARG A 99 -13.91 1.17 -1.60
CA ARG A 99 -14.03 -0.29 -1.68
C ARG A 99 -12.71 -1.00 -1.38
N GLU A 100 -11.60 -0.51 -1.91
CA GLU A 100 -10.28 -1.12 -1.67
C GLU A 100 -9.83 -0.92 -0.21
N LEU A 101 -10.15 0.22 0.40
CA LEU A 101 -9.91 0.45 1.83
C LEU A 101 -10.82 -0.43 2.71
N GLU A 102 -12.09 -0.64 2.36
CA GLU A 102 -12.98 -1.55 3.08
C GLU A 102 -12.44 -2.98 3.11
N ALA A 103 -11.84 -3.43 2.00
CA ALA A 103 -11.23 -4.75 1.94
C ALA A 103 -10.06 -4.93 2.91
N THR A 104 -9.33 -3.85 3.25
CA THR A 104 -8.28 -3.89 4.30
C THR A 104 -8.84 -4.18 5.70
N GLN A 105 -10.15 -3.99 5.90
CA GLN A 105 -10.82 -4.16 7.18
C GLN A 105 -11.44 -5.54 7.36
N GLN A 106 -11.33 -6.44 6.36
CA GLN A 106 -11.86 -7.80 6.44
C GLN A 106 -11.28 -8.59 7.63
N THR A 107 -12.10 -9.46 8.22
CA THR A 107 -11.73 -10.26 9.39
C THR A 107 -10.49 -11.10 9.13
N VAL A 108 -9.49 -10.96 10.01
CA VAL A 108 -8.34 -11.86 10.06
C VAL A 108 -8.69 -12.97 11.04
N TRP A 109 -8.85 -14.18 10.54
CA TRP A 109 -9.21 -15.36 11.35
C TRP A 109 -8.02 -15.97 12.09
N SER A 110 -6.81 -15.65 11.65
CA SER A 110 -5.58 -16.03 12.34
C SER A 110 -5.40 -15.22 13.62
N PRO A 111 -4.97 -15.82 14.73
CA PRO A 111 -4.64 -15.09 15.96
C PRO A 111 -3.39 -14.21 15.82
N MET A 112 -2.55 -14.42 14.80
CA MET A 112 -1.34 -13.64 14.52
C MET A 112 -1.21 -13.34 13.01
N ILE A 113 -0.50 -12.28 12.63
CA ILE A 113 -0.30 -11.97 11.21
C ILE A 113 0.77 -12.89 10.63
N LEU A 114 0.38 -13.68 9.63
CA LEU A 114 1.27 -14.59 8.92
C LEU A 114 1.76 -13.95 7.61
N ASN A 115 3.08 -14.00 7.39
CA ASN A 115 3.73 -13.67 6.13
C ASN A 115 4.32 -14.94 5.51
N GLY A 116 3.46 -15.81 4.97
CA GLY A 116 3.84 -16.99 4.21
C GLY A 116 4.49 -16.67 2.85
N SER A 117 4.91 -17.69 2.11
CA SER A 117 5.38 -17.50 0.72
C SER A 117 4.20 -17.29 -0.23
N GLY A 118 4.43 -16.57 -1.35
CA GLY A 118 3.36 -16.21 -2.30
C GLY A 118 2.62 -17.40 -2.94
N PHE A 119 3.24 -18.59 -2.97
CA PHE A 119 2.64 -19.85 -3.44
C PHE A 119 2.60 -20.94 -2.35
N GLY A 120 2.71 -20.55 -1.08
CA GLY A 120 2.73 -21.47 0.06
C GLY A 120 1.33 -21.82 0.59
N ILE A 121 1.30 -22.76 1.54
CA ILE A 121 0.06 -23.19 2.23
C ILE A 121 -0.42 -22.14 3.23
N PHE A 122 0.49 -21.29 3.73
CA PHE A 122 0.17 -20.24 4.70
C PHE A 122 -0.22 -18.93 4.02
N ALA A 123 -1.19 -18.23 4.61
CA ALA A 123 -1.59 -16.91 4.17
C ALA A 123 -0.42 -15.90 4.24
N ASN A 124 -0.46 -14.93 3.33
CA ASN A 124 0.46 -13.79 3.31
C ASN A 124 -0.33 -12.50 3.50
N HIS A 125 -0.70 -12.23 4.75
CA HIS A 125 -1.63 -11.16 5.10
C HIS A 125 -1.08 -9.79 4.73
N SER A 126 0.22 -9.54 4.96
CA SER A 126 0.83 -8.26 4.63
C SER A 126 0.86 -8.02 3.12
N LEU A 127 1.13 -9.03 2.30
CA LEU A 127 1.09 -8.90 0.85
C LEU A 127 -0.33 -8.66 0.33
N VAL A 128 -1.31 -9.38 0.88
CA VAL A 128 -2.72 -9.19 0.55
C VAL A 128 -3.15 -7.76 0.88
N MET A 129 -2.84 -7.28 2.09
CA MET A 129 -3.13 -5.90 2.52
C MET A 129 -2.39 -4.87 1.65
N ALA A 130 -1.11 -5.09 1.34
CA ALA A 130 -0.33 -4.24 0.44
C ALA A 130 -1.01 -4.11 -0.93
N SER A 131 -1.57 -5.20 -1.44
CA SER A 131 -2.28 -5.19 -2.72
C SER A 131 -3.53 -4.30 -2.71
N TYR A 132 -4.31 -4.33 -1.62
CA TYR A 132 -5.48 -3.46 -1.44
C TYR A 132 -5.06 -1.99 -1.32
N ILE A 133 -4.05 -1.69 -0.50
CA ILE A 133 -3.55 -0.32 -0.34
C ILE A 133 -2.96 0.22 -1.65
N SER A 134 -2.25 -0.60 -2.43
CA SER A 134 -1.72 -0.22 -3.74
C SER A 134 -2.83 0.12 -4.75
N ARG A 135 -3.91 -0.67 -4.79
CA ARG A 135 -5.08 -0.36 -5.63
C ARG A 135 -5.78 0.93 -5.18
N ALA A 136 -5.91 1.15 -3.86
CA ALA A 136 -6.46 2.39 -3.32
C ALA A 136 -5.58 3.60 -3.70
N HIS A 137 -4.25 3.46 -3.65
CA HIS A 137 -3.30 4.49 -4.06
C HIS A 137 -3.46 4.88 -5.53
N ALA A 138 -3.52 3.89 -6.43
CA ALA A 138 -3.75 4.13 -7.85
C ALA A 138 -5.08 4.88 -8.09
N ALA A 139 -6.17 4.43 -7.46
CA ALA A 139 -7.48 5.07 -7.59
C ALA A 139 -7.51 6.51 -7.00
N ILE A 140 -6.72 6.81 -5.96
CA ILE A 140 -6.56 8.18 -5.45
C ILE A 140 -5.81 9.07 -6.46
N SER A 141 -4.75 8.55 -7.09
CA SER A 141 -4.02 9.29 -8.13
C SER A 141 -4.95 9.63 -9.31
N ASP A 142 -5.76 8.66 -9.74
CA ASP A 142 -6.75 8.87 -10.81
C ASP A 142 -7.83 9.88 -10.40
N LEU A 143 -8.36 9.77 -9.18
CA LEU A 143 -9.29 10.75 -8.62
C LEU A 143 -8.70 12.16 -8.63
N ARG A 144 -7.44 12.31 -8.21
CA ARG A 144 -6.76 13.61 -8.20
C ARG A 144 -6.62 14.16 -9.62
N ALA A 145 -6.26 13.33 -10.59
CA ALA A 145 -6.14 13.74 -11.99
C ALA A 145 -7.49 14.25 -12.55
N LEU A 146 -8.59 13.54 -12.28
CA LEU A 146 -9.94 13.95 -12.68
C LEU A 146 -10.35 15.29 -12.05
N LEU A 147 -10.04 15.50 -10.78
CA LEU A 147 -10.41 16.74 -10.06
C LEU A 147 -9.62 17.97 -10.49
N VAL A 148 -8.41 17.77 -11.04
CA VAL A 148 -7.57 18.86 -11.57
C VAL A 148 -7.91 19.20 -13.01
N GLN A 149 -8.32 18.22 -13.82
CA GLN A 149 -8.59 18.40 -15.25
C GLN A 149 -10.03 18.84 -15.57
N GLY A 150 -11.01 18.45 -14.76
CA GLY A 150 -12.39 18.95 -14.82
C GLY A 150 -12.63 20.12 -13.89
#